data_AF-A0A916YQJ9-F1
#
_entry.id   AF-A0A916YQJ9-F1
#
_cell.length_a   1.000
_cell.length_b   1.000
_cell.length_c   1.000
_cell.angle_alpha   90.00
_cell.angle_beta   90.00
_cell.angle_gamma   90.00
#
_symmetry.space_group_name_H-M   'P 1'
#
loop_
_entity.id
_entity.type
_entity.pdbx_description
1 polymer ?
#
loop_
_entity_poly.entity_id
_entity_poly.type
_entity_poly.pdbx_seq_one_letter_code
_entity_poly.pdbx_strand_id
1 'polypeptide(L)' 'MIVIGILYGYILWQDIRYLRQKKRKPRTFFLVIASVVILFIVMETLFFLRDRWTFGQTLEFLFGPINRMLLIGE' A
#
# COMPACT_ATOMS: atom_id res chain seq x y z
N MET A 1 6.90 10.16 3.03
CA MET A 1 5.93 9.75 4.07
C MET A 1 4.91 10.80 4.44
N ILE A 2 5.26 12.09 4.54
CA ILE A 2 4.30 13.15 4.92
C ILE A 2 3.06 13.16 4.01
N VAL A 3 3.23 13.11 2.68
CA VAL A 3 2.10 13.09 1.72
C VAL A 3 1.21 11.85 1.88
N ILE A 4 1.80 10.68 2.08
CA ILE A 4 1.06 9.42 2.27
C ILE A 4 0.30 9.46 3.60
N GLY A 5 0.92 9.97 4.68
CA GLY A 5 0.27 10.17 5.97
C GLY A 5 -0.92 11.14 5.88
N ILE A 6 -0.78 12.24 5.13
CA ILE A 6 -1.88 13.18 4.89
C ILE A 6 -3.04 12.51 4.13
N LEU A 7 -2.74 11.71 3.10
CA LEU A 7 -3.75 10.96 2.35
C LEU A 7 -4.50 9.95 3.21
N TYR A 8 -3.76 9.13 3.98
CA TYR A 8 -4.37 8.16 4.89
C TYR A 8 -5.17 8.83 6.01
N GLY A 9 -4.69 9.97 6.53
CA GLY A 9 -5.44 10.78 7.48
C GLY A 9 -6.75 11.32 6.91
N TYR A 10 -6.74 11.76 5.65
CA TYR A 10 -7.95 12.21 4.96
C TYR A 10 -8.96 11.08 4.76
N ILE A 11 -8.50 9.90 4.30
CA ILE A 11 -9.33 8.70 4.15
C ILE A 11 -9.98 8.33 5.49
N LEU A 12 -9.18 8.27 6.55
CA LEU A 12 -9.63 7.89 7.88
C LEU A 12 -10.66 8.90 8.43
N TRP A 13 -10.47 10.20 8.18
CA TRP A 13 -11.46 11.21 8.53
C TRP A 13 -12.78 11.04 7.77
N GLN A 14 -12.70 10.75 6.47
CA GLN A 14 -13.87 10.53 5.62
C GLN A 14 -14.65 9.29 6.06
N ASP A 15 -13.95 8.20 6.40
CA ASP A 15 -14.54 6.97 6.93
C ASP A 15 -15.23 7.21 8.28
N ILE A 16 -14.57 7.91 9.21
CA ILE A 16 -15.17 8.26 10.50
C ILE A 16 -16.44 9.09 10.31
N ARG A 17 -16.39 10.10 9.43
CA ARG A 17 -17.54 10.96 9.12
C ARG A 17 -18.69 10.14 8.53
N TYR A 18 -18.40 9.27 7.57
CA TYR A 18 -19.40 8.39 6.94
C TYR A 18 -20.03 7.41 7.94
N LEU A 19 -19.21 6.76 8.76
CA LEU A 19 -19.66 5.79 9.75
C LEU A 19 -20.53 6.43 10.84
N ARG A 20 -20.17 7.64 11.28
CA ARG A 20 -20.98 8.44 12.21
C ARG A 20 -22.32 8.87 11.61
N GLN A 21 -22.32 9.37 10.37
CA GLN A 21 -23.54 9.80 9.69
C GLN A 21 -24.53 8.64 9.48
N LYS A 22 -24.03 7.44 9.14
CA LYS A 22 -24.87 6.24 8.97
C LYS A 22 -25.16 5.48 10.26
N LYS A 23 -24.77 6.00 11.44
CA LYS A 23 -24.96 5.35 12.75
C LYS A 23 -24.59 3.86 12.74
N ARG A 24 -23.47 3.52 12.07
CA ARG A 24 -23.04 2.13 11.92
C ARG A 24 -22.63 1.55 13.28
N LYS A 25 -22.79 0.23 13.44
CA LYS A 25 -22.46 -0.48 14.67
C LYS A 25 -20.98 -0.22 15.06
N PRO A 26 -20.66 -0.13 16.37
CA PRO A 26 -19.29 0.14 16.82
C PRO A 26 -18.28 -0.93 16.37
N ARG A 27 -18.75 -2.17 16.14
CA ARG A 27 -17.93 -3.24 15.54
C ARG A 27 -17.47 -2.90 14.13
N THR A 28 -18.36 -2.37 13.29
CA THR A 28 -18.02 -1.95 11.93
C THR A 28 -17.06 -0.77 11.94
N PHE A 29 -17.22 0.14 12.91
CA PHE A 29 -16.30 1.26 13.09
C PHE A 29 -14.87 0.79 13.39
N PHE A 30 -14.72 -0.15 14.32
CA PHE A 30 -13.42 -0.71 14.67
C PHE A 30 -12.78 -1.46 13.51
N LEU A 31 -13.58 -2.24 12.75
CA LEU A 31 -13.09 -3.03 11.62
C LEU A 31 -12.57 -2.14 10.48
N VAL A 32 -13.28 -1.06 10.15
CA VAL A 32 -12.87 -0.11 9.10
C VAL A 32 -11.61 0.67 9.50
N ILE A 33 -11.54 1.15 10.75
CA ILE A 33 -10.33 1.83 11.23
C ILE A 33 -9.15 0.87 11.27
N ALA A 34 -9.34 -0.35 11.77
CA ALA A 34 -8.30 -1.36 11.79
C ALA A 34 -7.80 -1.68 10.37
N SER A 35 -8.68 -1.78 9.37
CA SER A 35 -8.25 -2.02 7.99
C SER A 35 -7.42 -0.87 7.41
N VAL A 36 -7.78 0.38 7.69
CA VAL A 36 -7.01 1.55 7.22
C VAL A 36 -5.64 1.61 7.90
N VAL A 37 -5.57 1.32 9.20
CA VAL A 37 -4.31 1.27 9.96
C VAL A 37 -3.40 0.15 9.46
N ILE A 38 -3.95 -1.05 9.23
CA ILE A 38 -3.19 -2.19 8.68
C ILE A 38 -2.61 -1.83 7.30
N LEU A 39 -3.42 -1.25 6.41
CA LEU A 39 -2.97 -0.82 5.09
C LEU A 39 -1.83 0.21 5.17
N PHE A 40 -1.94 1.16 6.10
CA PHE A 40 -0.88 2.14 6.34
C PHE A 40 0.42 1.47 6.81
N ILE A 41 0.34 0.55 7.77
CA ILE A 41 1.49 -0.21 8.27
C ILE A 41 2.13 -1.05 7.16
N VAL A 42 1.33 -1.70 6.32
CA VAL A 42 1.84 -2.49 5.18
C VAL A 42 2.57 -1.58 4.19
N MET A 43 2.04 -0.40 3.89
CA MET A 43 2.70 0.57 3.01
C MET A 43 4.01 1.10 3.61
N GLU A 44 4.04 1.44 4.90
CA GLU A 44 5.27 1.82 5.61
C GLU A 44 6.29 0.68 5.59
N THR A 45 5.86 -0.54 5.87
CA THR A 45 6.71 -1.75 5.82
C THR A 45 7.29 -1.93 4.41
N LEU A 46 6.46 -1.86 3.37
CA LEU A 46 6.91 -1.95 1.98
C LEU A 46 7.91 -0.86 1.63
N PHE A 47 7.70 0.37 2.11
CA PHE A 47 8.64 1.46 1.85
C PHE A 47 9.95 1.30 2.61
N PHE A 48 9.92 0.85 3.85
CA PHE A 48 11.13 0.60 4.63
C PHE A 48 11.91 -0.60 4.08
N LEU A 49 11.19 -1.60 3.56
CA LEU A 49 11.78 -2.74 2.87
C LEU A 49 12.15 -2.40 1.42
N ARG A 50 11.66 -1.30 0.82
CA ARG A 50 12.01 -0.88 -0.55
C ARG A 50 13.49 -0.63 -0.73
N ASP A 51 14.18 -0.13 0.29
CA ASP A 51 15.64 0.03 0.23
C ASP A 51 16.37 -1.32 0.24
N ARG A 52 15.74 -2.38 0.80
CA ARG A 52 16.25 -3.76 0.75
C ARG A 52 15.79 -4.54 -0.49
N TRP A 53 14.62 -4.22 -1.01
CA TRP A 53 14.03 -4.73 -2.24
C TRP A 53 14.18 -3.66 -3.30
N THR A 54 15.40 -3.54 -3.82
CA THR A 54 15.67 -2.61 -4.92
C THR A 54 14.66 -2.94 -6.02
N PHE A 55 13.78 -2.00 -6.36
CA PHE A 55 12.78 -2.17 -7.44
C PHE A 55 13.45 -2.69 -8.74
N GLY A 56 14.74 -2.38 -8.91
CA GLY A 56 15.62 -2.94 -9.94
C GLY A 56 15.75 -4.46 -9.89
N GLN A 57 15.89 -5.11 -8.73
CA GLN A 57 15.95 -6.58 -8.62
C GLN A 57 14.63 -7.25 -8.97
N THR A 58 13.49 -6.65 -8.60
CA THR A 58 12.18 -7.20 -8.96
C THR A 58 11.91 -7.03 -10.47
N LEU A 59 12.29 -5.89 -11.04
CA LEU A 59 12.23 -5.67 -12.49
C LEU A 59 13.22 -6.57 -13.23
N GLU A 60 14.43 -6.78 -12.74
CA GLU A 60 15.43 -7.69 -13.31
C GLU A 60 15.00 -9.15 -13.18
N PHE A 61 14.29 -9.52 -12.11
CA PHE A 61 13.72 -10.86 -11.98
C PHE A 61 12.57 -11.11 -12.97
N LEU A 62 11.70 -10.10 -13.19
CA LEU A 62 10.56 -10.20 -14.10
C LEU A 62 10.96 -10.07 -15.58
N PHE A 63 11.84 -9.11 -15.89
CA PHE A 63 12.26 -8.79 -17.25
C PHE A 63 13.61 -9.41 -17.64
N GLY A 64 14.40 -9.94 -16.71
CA GLY A 64 15.66 -10.63 -17.00
C GLY A 64 15.50 -11.86 -17.91
N PRO A 65 14.49 -12.73 -17.72
CA PRO A 65 14.21 -13.81 -18.66
C PRO A 65 13.86 -13.29 -20.06
N ILE A 66 13.08 -12.22 -20.14
CA ILE A 66 12.64 -11.59 -21.40
C ILE A 66 13.83 -10.96 -22.13
N ASN A 67 14.73 -10.29 -21.40
CA ASN A 67 15.93 -9.67 -21.96
C ASN A 67 16.90 -10.73 -22.51
N ARG A 68 17.04 -11.88 -21.82
CA ARG A 68 17.84 -13.01 -22.32
C ARG A 68 17.22 -13.65 -23.56
N MET A 69 15.90 -13.72 -23.67
CA MET A 69 15.24 -14.24 -24.88
C MET A 69 15.39 -13.31 -26.08
N LEU A 70 15.38 -11.99 -25.86
CA LEU A 70 15.58 -11.00 -26.92
C LEU A 70 17.03 -10.95 -27.44
N LEU A 71 18.02 -11.17 -26.58
CA LEU A 71 19.45 -11.16 -26.95
C LEU A 71 19.96 -12.45 -27.59
N ILE A 72 19.19 -13.54 -27.55
CA ILE A 72 19.53 -14.82 -28.24
C ILE A 72 19.14 -14.77 -29.75
N GLY A 73 18.52 -13.68 -30.19
CA GLY A 73 18.11 -13.45 -31.58
C GLY A 73 19.08 -12.64 -32.45
N GLU A 74 20.26 -12.26 -31.94
CA GLU A 74 21.40 -11.70 -32.70
C GLU A 74 22.54 -12.71 -32.80
#